data_AF-A0A5B7B336-F1
#
_entry.id   AF-A0A5B7B336-F1
#
_cell.length_a   1.000
_cell.length_b   1.000
_cell.length_c   1.000
_cell.angle_alpha   90.00
_cell.angle_beta   90.00
_cell.angle_gamma   90.00
#
_symmetry.space_group_name_H-M   'P 1'
#
loop_
_entity.id
_entity.type
_entity.pdbx_description
1 polymer ?
#
loop_
_entity_poly.entity_id
_entity_poly.type
_entity_poly.pdbx_seq_one_letter_code
_entity_poly.pdbx_strand_id
1 'polypeptide(L)'
;PTNLYYTSSDNPGFTLIGQQNPFRLENNTALEMVYRFNVGGQFISPMQDTGMFRTWSDDDDYCSDVGALPVDQSFQPIFTKIPNYTAPAQLYRTARSMGNDSIINEGYNLTWNLPVDPGLHLHD
;
A
#
# COMPACT_ATOMS: atom_id res chain seq x y z
N PRO A 1 18.24 7.68 2.96
CA PRO A 1 17.53 8.95 3.29
C PRO A 1 17.56 9.14 4.81
N THR A 2 17.66 10.38 5.31
CA THR A 2 17.74 10.65 6.76
C THR A 2 16.38 10.58 7.46
N ASN A 3 15.29 10.86 6.77
CA ASN A 3 13.94 10.93 7.32
C ASN A 3 13.02 9.91 6.61
N LEU A 4 13.32 8.61 6.73
CA LEU A 4 12.57 7.56 6.01
C LEU A 4 11.17 7.32 6.59
N TYR A 5 11.00 7.50 7.90
CA TYR A 5 9.78 7.14 8.64
C TYR A 5 9.16 8.30 9.41
N TYR A 6 9.61 9.54 9.21
CA TYR A 6 9.04 10.69 9.90
C TYR A 6 9.04 11.91 8.98
N THR A 7 8.11 12.82 9.25
CA THR A 7 7.95 14.07 8.52
C THR A 7 9.07 15.02 8.91
N SER A 8 9.89 15.42 7.94
CA SER A 8 10.93 16.42 8.17
C SER A 8 10.32 17.79 8.50
N SER A 9 11.09 18.66 9.15
CA SER A 9 10.62 19.99 9.57
C SER A 9 10.14 20.87 8.41
N ASP A 10 10.70 20.66 7.21
CA ASP A 10 10.36 21.36 5.96
C ASP A 10 9.22 20.71 5.16
N ASN A 11 8.76 19.52 5.56
CA ASN A 11 7.65 18.82 4.92
C ASN A 11 6.34 19.16 5.67
N PRO A 12 5.26 19.59 4.99
CA PRO A 12 3.99 19.95 5.65
C PRO A 12 3.21 18.77 6.24
N GLY A 13 3.61 17.52 6.00
CA GLY A 13 2.90 16.31 6.43
C GLY A 13 2.06 15.70 5.31
N PHE A 14 1.14 14.81 5.66
CA PHE A 14 0.25 14.12 4.72
C PHE A 14 -1.19 14.05 5.24
N THR A 15 -2.18 14.03 4.35
CA THR A 15 -3.59 13.94 4.73
C THR A 15 -4.00 12.48 4.90
N LEU A 16 -4.45 12.12 6.10
CA LEU A 16 -5.09 10.82 6.33
C LEU A 16 -6.51 10.82 5.77
N ILE A 17 -6.93 9.68 5.22
CA ILE A 17 -8.31 9.50 4.72
C ILE A 17 -9.29 9.77 5.88
N GLY A 18 -10.27 10.63 5.64
CA GLY A 18 -11.25 11.04 6.65
C GLY A 18 -10.80 12.15 7.59
N GLN A 19 -9.55 12.66 7.49
CA GLN A 19 -9.07 13.81 8.25
C GLN A 19 -8.92 15.05 7.36
N GLN A 20 -9.26 16.23 7.90
CA GLN A 20 -9.13 17.51 7.19
C GLN A 20 -7.77 18.16 7.38
N ASN A 21 -7.13 17.94 8.54
CA ASN A 21 -5.84 18.54 8.85
C ASN A 21 -4.69 17.61 8.44
N PRO A 22 -3.56 18.14 7.95
CA PRO A 22 -2.36 17.35 7.69
C PRO A 22 -1.88 16.64 8.96
N PHE A 23 -1.62 15.36 8.85
CA PHE A 23 -0.96 14.56 9.86
C PHE A 23 0.55 14.66 9.68
N ARG A 24 1.27 14.84 10.79
CA ARG A 24 2.73 14.83 10.83
C ARG A 24 3.18 13.64 11.64
N LEU A 25 4.07 12.84 11.06
CA LEU A 25 4.67 11.72 11.78
C LEU A 25 5.95 12.22 12.44
N GLU A 26 5.92 12.33 13.76
CA GLU A 26 7.04 12.87 14.53
C GLU A 26 8.13 11.81 14.72
N ASN A 27 9.38 12.25 14.93
CA ASN A 27 10.52 11.33 15.07
C ASN A 27 10.52 10.51 16.37
N ASN A 28 9.59 10.79 17.29
CA ASN A 28 9.34 10.05 18.51
C ASN A 28 8.17 9.06 18.37
N THR A 29 7.57 8.92 17.18
CA THR A 29 6.47 7.98 16.93
C THR A 29 7.00 6.66 16.38
N ALA A 30 6.62 5.54 17.00
CA ALA A 30 6.88 4.21 16.48
C ALA A 30 5.74 3.74 15.58
N LEU A 31 6.06 3.08 14.47
CA LEU A 31 5.08 2.45 13.59
C LEU A 31 5.22 0.93 13.62
N GLU A 32 4.10 0.24 13.73
CA GLU A 32 4.00 -1.19 13.48
C GLU A 32 3.39 -1.44 12.10
N MET A 33 4.05 -2.27 11.30
CA MET A 33 3.51 -2.70 10.02
C MET A 33 2.60 -3.91 10.26
N VAL A 34 1.29 -3.72 10.07
CA VAL A 34 0.30 -4.79 10.25
C VAL A 34 0.02 -5.52 8.93
N TYR A 35 -0.20 -4.77 7.85
CA TYR A 35 -0.50 -5.32 6.52
C TYR A 35 0.34 -4.68 5.42
N ARG A 36 0.74 -5.49 4.43
CA ARG A 36 1.49 -5.06 3.26
C ARG A 36 1.22 -5.97 2.08
N PHE A 37 0.51 -5.45 1.08
CA PHE A 37 0.03 -6.25 -0.04
C PHE A 37 0.70 -5.92 -1.37
N ASN A 38 0.85 -6.96 -2.19
CA ASN A 38 0.96 -6.91 -3.63
C ASN A 38 -0.42 -7.19 -4.24
N VAL A 39 -1.23 -6.14 -4.38
CA VAL A 39 -2.65 -6.25 -4.77
C VAL A 39 -2.78 -6.86 -6.16
N GLY A 40 -3.55 -7.94 -6.26
CA GLY A 40 -3.76 -8.72 -7.49
C GLY A 40 -2.49 -9.39 -8.03
N GLY A 41 -1.42 -9.42 -7.23
CA GLY A 41 -0.15 -10.04 -7.55
C GLY A 41 0.17 -11.17 -6.57
N GLN A 42 1.33 -11.78 -6.78
CA GLN A 42 1.82 -12.88 -5.95
C GLN A 42 2.72 -12.38 -4.82
N PHE A 43 2.92 -13.23 -3.82
CA PHE A 43 3.90 -13.05 -2.75
C PHE A 43 5.28 -12.62 -3.28
N ILE A 44 5.89 -11.63 -2.61
CA ILE A 44 7.26 -11.19 -2.84
C ILE A 44 8.05 -11.34 -1.55
N SER A 45 9.09 -12.16 -1.61
CA SER A 45 9.97 -12.41 -0.48
C SER A 45 10.83 -11.19 -0.12
N PRO A 46 11.33 -11.09 1.12
CA PRO A 46 12.31 -10.08 1.51
C PRO A 46 13.52 -9.97 0.58
N MET A 47 13.96 -11.09 -0.01
CA MET A 47 15.11 -11.14 -0.92
C MET A 47 14.81 -10.51 -2.30
N GLN A 48 13.53 -10.44 -2.67
CA GLN A 48 13.07 -9.84 -3.91
C GLN A 48 12.62 -8.38 -3.72
N ASP A 49 12.70 -7.86 -2.49
CA ASP A 49 12.42 -6.45 -2.20
C ASP A 49 13.57 -5.52 -2.63
N THR A 50 13.31 -4.21 -2.68
CA THR A 50 14.27 -3.20 -3.15
C THR A 50 15.20 -2.70 -2.04
N GLY A 51 15.87 -3.64 -1.35
CA GLY A 51 16.91 -3.37 -0.36
C GLY A 51 16.42 -3.10 1.07
N MET A 52 15.10 -3.11 1.28
CA MET A 52 14.49 -2.90 2.60
C MET A 52 14.03 -4.19 3.28
N PHE A 53 14.19 -5.35 2.63
CA PHE A 53 13.85 -6.68 3.14
C PHE A 53 12.40 -6.81 3.64
N ARG A 54 11.46 -6.16 2.96
CA ARG A 54 10.02 -6.20 3.29
C ARG A 54 9.36 -7.35 2.55
N THR A 55 8.43 -8.01 3.22
CA THR A 55 7.58 -9.05 2.62
C THR A 55 6.32 -8.43 2.06
N TRP A 56 5.95 -8.72 0.82
CA TRP A 56 4.66 -8.30 0.25
C TRP A 56 3.79 -9.52 0.04
N SER A 57 2.66 -9.62 0.75
CA SER A 57 1.71 -10.73 0.63
C SER A 57 0.74 -10.49 -0.53
N ASP A 58 0.15 -11.54 -1.10
CA ASP A 58 -1.05 -11.35 -1.91
C ASP A 58 -2.23 -10.85 -1.05
N ASP A 59 -3.28 -10.36 -1.69
CA ASP A 59 -4.46 -9.79 -1.04
C ASP A 59 -5.69 -10.72 -1.06
N ASP A 60 -5.54 -11.97 -1.53
CA ASP A 60 -6.66 -12.87 -1.83
C ASP A 60 -7.49 -13.21 -0.58
N ASP A 61 -6.84 -13.45 0.56
CA ASP A 61 -7.53 -13.77 1.82
C ASP A 61 -8.26 -12.57 2.45
N TYR A 62 -7.98 -11.35 1.98
CA TYR A 62 -8.50 -10.11 2.55
C TYR A 62 -9.53 -9.43 1.65
N CYS A 63 -9.53 -9.74 0.35
CA CYS A 63 -10.47 -9.19 -0.61
C CYS A 63 -11.68 -10.11 -0.76
N SER A 64 -12.88 -9.60 -0.49
CA SER A 64 -14.09 -10.44 -0.41
C SER A 64 -14.66 -10.86 -1.76
N ASP A 65 -14.25 -10.23 -2.86
CA ASP A 65 -14.81 -10.43 -4.19
C ASP A 65 -13.75 -10.86 -5.21
N VAL A 66 -14.18 -11.67 -6.19
CA VAL A 66 -13.37 -12.06 -7.35
C VAL A 66 -13.32 -10.88 -8.33
N GLY A 67 -12.56 -9.85 -7.96
CA GLY A 67 -12.21 -8.76 -8.88
C GLY A 67 -11.44 -9.28 -10.10
N ALA A 68 -11.39 -8.48 -11.16
CA ALA A 68 -10.48 -8.71 -12.27
C ALA A 68 -9.02 -8.47 -11.81
N LEU A 69 -8.10 -9.28 -12.33
CA LEU A 69 -6.66 -9.23 -12.02
C LEU A 69 -5.85 -8.77 -13.24
N PRO A 70 -5.93 -7.47 -13.62
CA PRO A 70 -5.13 -6.96 -14.72
C PRO A 70 -3.63 -7.06 -14.38
N VAL A 71 -2.86 -7.46 -15.38
CA VAL A 71 -1.40 -7.48 -15.32
C VAL A 71 -0.85 -6.79 -16.54
N ASP A 72 0.01 -5.79 -16.33
CA ASP A 72 0.78 -5.15 -17.39
C ASP A 72 2.27 -5.41 -17.17
N GLN A 73 2.78 -6.45 -17.83
CA GLN A 73 4.20 -6.79 -17.75
C GLN A 73 5.10 -5.75 -18.43
N SER A 74 4.54 -4.92 -19.32
CA SER A 74 5.28 -3.89 -20.04
C SER A 74 5.50 -2.63 -19.21
N PHE A 75 4.68 -2.43 -18.16
CA PHE A 75 4.80 -1.26 -17.29
C PHE A 75 6.14 -1.22 -16.56
N GLN A 76 6.83 -0.08 -16.68
CA GLN A 76 8.07 0.21 -15.97
C GLN A 76 7.92 1.50 -15.15
N PRO A 77 7.94 1.44 -13.81
CA PRO A 77 7.91 2.65 -12.99
C PRO A 77 9.16 3.50 -13.21
N ILE A 78 8.96 4.82 -13.35
CA ILE A 78 10.06 5.78 -13.51
C ILE A 78 10.59 6.18 -12.13
N PHE A 79 11.65 5.51 -11.67
CA PHE A 79 12.25 5.73 -10.34
C PHE A 79 13.10 7.01 -10.21
N THR A 80 13.06 7.92 -11.18
CA THR A 80 13.69 9.24 -11.03
C THR A 80 12.83 10.18 -10.17
N LYS A 81 11.51 9.96 -10.13
CA LYS A 81 10.57 10.70 -9.28
C LYS A 81 10.22 9.96 -7.99
N ILE A 82 10.21 8.62 -8.05
CA ILE A 82 9.88 7.74 -6.92
C ILE A 82 11.18 7.04 -6.50
N PRO A 83 11.64 7.16 -5.25
CA PRO A 83 12.83 6.44 -4.82
C PRO A 83 12.68 4.93 -5.06
N ASN A 84 13.70 4.27 -5.60
CA ASN A 84 13.66 2.86 -5.96
C ASN A 84 13.35 1.90 -4.78
N TYR A 85 13.69 2.30 -3.56
CA TYR A 85 13.38 1.56 -2.34
C TYR A 85 11.89 1.66 -1.92
N THR A 86 11.08 2.48 -2.61
CA THR A 86 9.66 2.65 -2.27
C THR A 86 8.92 1.33 -2.35
N ALA A 87 9.01 0.64 -3.49
CA ALA A 87 8.48 -0.70 -3.67
C ALA A 87 9.15 -1.39 -4.88
N PRO A 88 9.14 -2.73 -4.95
CA PRO A 88 9.57 -3.48 -6.13
C PRO A 88 8.76 -3.12 -7.38
N ALA A 89 9.41 -3.14 -8.55
CA ALA A 89 8.74 -2.83 -9.82
C ALA A 89 7.53 -3.75 -10.10
N GLN A 90 7.58 -4.99 -9.62
CA GLN A 90 6.51 -5.97 -9.78
C GLN A 90 5.18 -5.52 -9.17
N LEU A 91 5.18 -4.74 -8.08
CA LEU A 91 3.94 -4.23 -7.46
C LEU A 91 3.17 -3.30 -8.38
N TYR A 92 3.88 -2.59 -9.26
CA TYR A 92 3.24 -1.63 -10.17
C TYR A 92 2.71 -2.28 -11.44
N ARG A 93 2.94 -3.59 -11.63
CA ARG A 93 2.52 -4.35 -12.82
C ARG A 93 1.24 -5.14 -12.59
N THR A 94 0.82 -5.29 -11.34
CA THR A 94 -0.38 -6.04 -10.95
C THR A 94 -1.35 -5.09 -10.27
N ALA A 95 -2.64 -5.38 -10.43
CA ALA A 95 -3.70 -4.69 -9.70
C ALA A 95 -4.90 -5.61 -9.57
N ARG A 96 -5.84 -5.21 -8.71
CA ARG A 96 -7.19 -5.76 -8.65
C ARG A 96 -8.17 -4.65 -9.01
N SER A 97 -9.08 -4.93 -9.94
CA SER A 97 -10.13 -4.01 -10.36
C SER A 97 -11.48 -4.70 -10.37
N MET A 98 -12.56 -3.94 -10.55
CA MET A 98 -13.91 -4.52 -10.65
C MET A 98 -14.18 -5.20 -12.01
N GLY A 99 -13.29 -5.00 -12.99
CA GLY A 99 -13.46 -5.45 -14.37
C GLY A 99 -14.03 -4.36 -15.28
N ASN A 100 -14.36 -4.74 -16.51
CA ASN A 100 -14.74 -3.80 -17.57
C ASN A 100 -16.27 -3.61 -17.71
N ASP A 101 -17.09 -4.38 -16.99
CA ASP A 101 -18.55 -4.31 -17.09
C ASP A 101 -19.08 -3.28 -16.09
N SER A 102 -19.45 -2.10 -16.60
CA SER A 102 -19.95 -1.02 -15.76
C SER A 102 -21.25 -1.38 -15.03
N ILE A 103 -22.12 -2.20 -15.63
CA ILE A 103 -23.41 -2.56 -15.01
C ILE A 103 -23.17 -3.47 -13.81
N ILE A 104 -22.26 -4.44 -13.94
CA ILE A 104 -21.86 -5.29 -12.81
C ILE A 104 -21.12 -4.47 -11.76
N ASN A 105 -20.23 -3.57 -12.18
CA ASN A 105 -19.43 -2.74 -11.26
C ASN A 105 -20.29 -1.80 -10.41
N GLU A 106 -21.45 -1.35 -10.88
CA GLU A 106 -22.38 -0.55 -10.08
C GLU A 106 -23.09 -1.38 -8.99
N GLY A 107 -23.08 -2.71 -9.09
CA GLY A 107 -23.81 -3.62 -8.21
C GLY A 107 -23.09 -4.04 -6.93
N TYR A 108 -21.80 -3.73 -6.77
CA TYR A 108 -21.01 -4.12 -5.60
C TYR A 108 -19.84 -3.18 -5.33
N ASN A 109 -19.16 -3.35 -4.20
CA ASN A 109 -17.93 -2.64 -3.87
C ASN A 109 -16.77 -3.62 -3.75
N LEU A 110 -15.67 -3.37 -4.44
CA LEU A 110 -14.43 -4.12 -4.21
C LEU A 110 -13.88 -3.80 -2.82
N THR A 111 -13.96 -4.76 -1.90
CA THR A 111 -13.76 -4.53 -0.46
C THR A 111 -12.61 -5.37 0.10
N TRP A 112 -11.71 -4.73 0.85
CA TRP A 112 -10.69 -5.40 1.65
C TRP A 112 -11.03 -5.29 3.14
N ASN A 113 -11.06 -6.42 3.84
CA ASN A 113 -11.34 -6.49 5.27
C ASN A 113 -10.04 -6.74 6.04
N LEU A 114 -9.58 -5.72 6.78
CA LEU A 114 -8.29 -5.73 7.48
C LEU A 114 -8.53 -5.61 8.99
N PRO A 115 -8.75 -6.72 9.72
CA PRO A 115 -8.95 -6.65 11.16
C PRO A 115 -7.67 -6.12 11.84
N VAL A 116 -7.82 -5.15 12.73
CA VAL A 116 -6.72 -4.56 13.51
C VAL A 116 -7.04 -4.66 14.99
N ASP A 117 -6.01 -4.57 15.85
CA ASP A 117 -6.20 -4.55 17.29
C ASP A 117 -6.98 -3.27 17.70
N PRO A 118 -8.11 -3.40 18.43
CA PRO A 118 -8.85 -2.26 18.97
C PRO A 118 -8.01 -1.36 19.90
N GLY A 119 -6.96 -1.91 20.50
CA GLY A 119 -6.00 -1.20 21.36
C GLY A 119 -4.93 -0.42 20.62
N LEU A 120 -4.86 -0.52 19.28
CA LEU A 120 -3.96 0.27 18.44
C LEU A 120 -4.43 1.73 18.32
N HIS A 121 -4.52 2.40 19.46
CA HIS A 121 -4.65 3.85 19.55
C HIS A 121 -3.26 4.38 19.96
N LEU A 122 -2.58 5.07 19.05
CA LEU A 122 -1.43 5.89 19.42
C LEU A 122 -1.93 7.05 20.29
N HIS A 123 -1.74 6.93 21.60
CA HIS A 123 -1.72 8.07 22.51
C HIS A 123 -0.62 7.84 23.54
N ASP A 124 0.38 8.71 23.51
CA ASP A 124 0.64 9.68 24.58
C ASP A 124 1.29 10.93 23.98
#